data_AF-A0A7Y2J0L4-F1
#
_entry.id   AF-A0A7Y2J0L4-F1
#
_cell.length_a   1.000
_cell.length_b   1.000
_cell.length_c   1.000
_cell.angle_alpha   90.00
_cell.angle_beta   90.00
_cell.angle_gamma   90.00
#
_symmetry.space_group_name_H-M   'P 1'
#
loop_
_entity.id
_entity.type
_entity.pdbx_description
1 polymer ?
#
loop_
_entity_poly.entity_id
_entity_poly.type
_entity_poly.pdbx_seq_one_letter_code
_entity_poly.pdbx_strand_id
1 'polypeptide(L)'
;MSRFAAPIAEQIWDMKYRLKEADGTPVDVTVEDTWRRIARALAEQEADTATWEPKFYAALEDFKYLPAGRIIAGAGTNRAVTLFNCFVMGTIPDSMGGIFEMLKEAALTMQQGGGIGYDFSTIRPKGADVKGVAADASGPLSFMDVWDAMCRTIMSAGSRRGAMMATMRCDHPDIFDFITAKSDPARLRMFNMSVLITDAFMEAVKADGPWELVFDDKVYHT
;
A
#
# COMPACT_ATOMS: atom_id res chain seq x y z
N MET A 1 -0.64 -32.51 18.76
CA MET A 1 0.39 -32.37 17.71
C MET A 1 0.16 -31.03 17.03
N SER A 2 1.22 -30.33 16.62
CA SER A 2 1.08 -29.07 15.88
C SER A 2 0.26 -29.29 14.60
N ARG A 3 -0.65 -28.37 14.28
CA ARG A 3 -1.39 -28.37 13.01
C ARG A 3 -0.51 -27.98 11.83
N PHE A 4 0.63 -27.34 12.09
CA PHE A 4 1.52 -26.87 11.05
C PHE A 4 2.36 -28.02 10.49
N ALA A 5 2.33 -28.18 9.17
CA ALA A 5 3.16 -29.18 8.48
C ALA A 5 4.66 -28.83 8.51
N ALA A 6 5.02 -27.56 8.72
CA ALA A 6 6.40 -27.08 8.75
C ALA A 6 6.66 -26.20 9.99
N PRO A 7 7.77 -26.40 10.73
CA PRO A 7 8.08 -25.60 11.92
C PRO A 7 8.16 -24.09 11.67
N ILE A 8 8.61 -23.68 10.48
CA ILE A 8 8.69 -22.26 10.11
C ILE A 8 7.31 -21.59 10.01
N ALA A 9 6.27 -22.34 9.62
CA ALA A 9 4.91 -21.80 9.54
C ALA A 9 4.36 -21.49 10.94
N GLU A 10 4.62 -22.37 11.90
CA GLU A 10 4.27 -22.16 13.31
C GLU A 10 5.01 -20.94 13.90
N GLN A 11 6.32 -20.83 13.62
CA GLN A 11 7.12 -19.66 14.03
C GLN A 11 6.57 -18.35 13.44
N ILE A 12 6.22 -18.34 12.15
CA ILE A 12 5.65 -17.14 11.51
C ILE A 12 4.29 -16.80 12.11
N TRP A 13 3.43 -17.80 12.36
CA TRP A 13 2.16 -17.58 13.05
C TRP A 13 2.37 -16.96 14.42
N ASP A 14 3.23 -17.55 15.25
CA ASP A 14 3.52 -17.04 16.60
C ASP A 14 4.10 -15.61 16.60
N MET A 15 4.97 -15.31 15.63
CA MET A 15 5.62 -13.99 15.55
C MET A 15 4.74 -12.89 14.96
N LYS A 16 3.87 -13.20 13.99
CA LYS A 16 3.20 -12.17 13.16
C LYS A 16 1.67 -12.16 13.25
N TYR A 17 1.06 -13.23 13.69
CA TYR A 17 -0.38 -13.46 13.52
C TYR A 17 -1.11 -13.85 14.80
N ARG A 18 -0.42 -14.53 15.72
CA ARG A 18 -0.94 -14.93 17.01
C ARG A 18 -1.27 -13.70 17.85
N LEU A 19 -2.51 -13.63 18.34
CA LEU A 19 -2.90 -12.57 19.26
C LEU A 19 -2.18 -12.79 20.60
N LYS A 20 -1.48 -11.75 21.04
CA LYS A 20 -0.74 -11.68 22.30
C LYS A 20 -1.11 -10.39 23.01
N GLU A 21 -1.11 -10.42 24.34
CA GLU A 21 -1.16 -9.24 25.19
C GLU A 21 0.09 -8.37 25.00
N ALA A 22 0.08 -7.17 25.59
CA ALA A 22 1.19 -6.22 25.47
C ALA A 22 2.52 -6.75 26.05
N ASP A 23 2.45 -7.63 27.05
CA ASP A 23 3.62 -8.30 27.66
C ASP A 23 4.10 -9.53 26.87
N GLY A 24 3.42 -9.87 25.77
CA GLY A 24 3.73 -11.04 24.94
C GLY A 24 2.99 -12.32 25.33
N THR A 25 2.17 -12.30 26.39
CA THR A 25 1.36 -13.45 26.80
C THR A 25 0.39 -13.85 25.68
N PRO A 26 0.38 -15.11 25.20
CA PRO A 26 -0.57 -15.54 24.18
C PRO A 26 -2.02 -15.49 24.64
N VAL A 27 -2.86 -14.82 23.85
CA VAL A 27 -4.33 -14.86 23.98
C VAL A 27 -4.87 -16.02 23.14
N ASP A 28 -4.44 -16.10 21.88
CA ASP A 28 -4.68 -17.29 21.06
C ASP A 28 -3.67 -18.36 21.51
N VAL A 29 -4.11 -19.39 22.24
CA VAL A 29 -3.21 -20.46 22.72
C VAL A 29 -2.82 -21.40 21.58
N THR A 30 -3.72 -21.59 20.62
CA THR A 30 -3.58 -22.48 19.46
C THR A 30 -3.96 -21.76 18.16
N VAL A 31 -3.62 -22.33 17.00
CA VAL A 31 -4.06 -21.78 15.71
C VAL A 31 -5.58 -21.92 15.54
N GLU A 32 -6.17 -22.94 16.16
CA GLU A 32 -7.62 -23.11 16.26
C GLU A 32 -8.30 -21.94 16.99
N ASP A 33 -7.66 -21.38 18.03
CA ASP A 33 -8.16 -20.17 18.71
C ASP A 33 -8.12 -18.96 17.77
N THR A 34 -7.05 -18.82 16.97
CA THR A 34 -6.99 -17.81 15.91
C THR A 34 -8.12 -17.99 14.89
N TRP A 35 -8.39 -19.21 14.43
CA TRP A 35 -9.49 -19.47 13.50
C TRP A 35 -10.86 -19.14 14.12
N ARG A 36 -11.08 -19.50 15.39
CA ARG A 36 -12.32 -19.20 16.11
C ARG A 36 -12.53 -17.71 16.30
N ARG A 37 -11.48 -16.97 16.67
CA ARG A 37 -11.51 -15.50 16.78
C ARG A 37 -11.91 -14.87 15.45
N ILE A 38 -11.29 -15.28 14.35
CA ILE A 38 -11.61 -14.75 13.01
C ILE A 38 -13.05 -15.11 12.63
N ALA A 39 -13.45 -16.38 12.78
CA ALA A 39 -14.79 -16.85 12.44
C ALA A 39 -15.89 -16.08 13.18
N ARG A 40 -15.71 -15.86 14.49
CA ARG A 40 -16.63 -15.05 15.31
C ARG A 40 -16.70 -13.60 14.82
N ALA A 41 -15.55 -12.96 14.63
CA ALA A 41 -15.49 -11.57 14.19
C ALA A 41 -16.16 -11.36 12.81
N LEU A 42 -16.07 -12.33 11.90
CA LEU A 42 -16.77 -12.30 10.63
C LEU A 42 -18.28 -12.52 10.81
N ALA A 43 -18.68 -13.48 11.64
CA ALA A 43 -20.09 -13.81 11.88
C ALA A 43 -20.87 -12.70 12.61
N GLU A 44 -20.20 -11.81 13.34
CA GLU A 44 -20.81 -10.62 13.96
C GLU A 44 -21.40 -9.63 12.94
N GLN A 45 -20.96 -9.69 11.67
CA GLN A 45 -21.51 -8.86 10.59
C GLN A 45 -22.71 -9.51 9.89
N GLU A 46 -23.03 -10.75 10.23
CA GLU A 46 -24.12 -11.52 9.63
C GLU A 46 -25.40 -11.44 10.48
N ALA A 47 -26.57 -11.55 9.84
CA ALA A 47 -27.85 -11.51 10.54
C ALA A 47 -28.08 -12.72 11.47
N ASP A 48 -27.53 -13.89 11.12
CA ASP A 48 -27.59 -15.12 11.90
C ASP A 48 -26.19 -15.62 12.24
N THR A 49 -25.58 -15.00 13.25
CA THR A 49 -24.24 -15.33 13.75
C THR A 49 -24.11 -16.82 14.12
N ALA A 50 -25.15 -17.42 14.71
CA ALA A 50 -25.12 -18.82 15.17
C ALA A 50 -24.99 -19.81 14.00
N THR A 51 -25.59 -19.49 12.86
CA THR A 51 -25.45 -20.28 11.63
C THR A 51 -24.11 -20.04 10.93
N TRP A 52 -23.58 -18.82 10.97
CA TRP A 52 -22.40 -18.45 10.18
C TRP A 52 -21.05 -18.71 10.88
N GLU A 53 -20.93 -18.52 12.19
CA GLU A 53 -19.67 -18.76 12.91
C GLU A 53 -19.12 -20.19 12.67
N PRO A 54 -19.92 -21.26 12.78
CA PRO A 54 -19.44 -22.62 12.50
C PRO A 54 -19.00 -22.82 11.04
N LYS A 55 -19.68 -22.16 10.08
CA LYS A 55 -19.34 -22.24 8.66
C LYS A 55 -18.02 -21.54 8.36
N PHE A 56 -17.80 -20.35 8.91
CA PHE A 56 -16.53 -19.64 8.77
C PHE A 56 -15.39 -20.40 9.43
N TYR A 57 -15.60 -20.95 10.63
CA TYR A 57 -14.59 -21.79 11.28
C TYR A 57 -14.24 -23.01 10.41
N ALA A 58 -15.25 -23.73 9.89
CA ALA A 58 -15.03 -24.90 9.05
C ALA A 58 -14.28 -24.58 7.75
N ALA A 59 -14.43 -23.37 7.21
CA ALA A 59 -13.68 -22.88 6.06
C ALA A 59 -12.21 -22.56 6.39
N LEU A 60 -11.92 -22.07 7.60
CA LEU A 60 -10.56 -21.75 8.05
C LEU A 60 -9.79 -22.98 8.53
N GLU A 61 -10.49 -23.94 9.14
CA GLU A 61 -9.93 -25.14 9.74
C GLU A 61 -9.09 -25.95 8.75
N ASP A 62 -7.96 -26.46 9.23
CA ASP A 62 -6.97 -27.23 8.46
C ASP A 62 -6.46 -26.48 7.22
N PHE A 63 -6.43 -25.14 7.29
CA PHE A 63 -5.93 -24.28 6.23
C PHE A 63 -6.68 -24.42 4.89
N LYS A 64 -7.93 -24.90 4.88
CA LYS A 64 -8.76 -25.00 3.67
C LYS A 64 -8.92 -23.64 2.98
N TYR A 65 -9.04 -22.58 3.77
CA TYR A 65 -8.96 -21.19 3.33
C TYR A 65 -8.02 -20.41 4.25
N LEU A 66 -7.08 -19.67 3.64
CA LEU A 66 -6.16 -18.80 4.36
C LEU A 66 -6.44 -17.34 3.98
N PRO A 67 -7.05 -16.54 4.88
CA PRO A 67 -7.32 -15.15 4.58
C PRO A 67 -6.03 -14.32 4.54
N ALA A 68 -6.15 -13.11 4.00
CA ALA A 68 -5.10 -12.11 4.02
C ALA A 68 -4.48 -11.92 5.41
N GLY A 69 -3.17 -11.67 5.45
CA GLY A 69 -2.44 -11.54 6.72
C GLY A 69 -2.94 -10.41 7.63
N ARG A 70 -3.57 -9.35 7.12
CA ARG A 70 -4.21 -8.30 7.96
C ARG A 70 -5.49 -8.80 8.63
N ILE A 71 -6.25 -9.66 7.97
CA ILE A 71 -7.44 -10.31 8.56
C ILE A 71 -7.00 -11.21 9.71
N ILE A 72 -5.99 -12.07 9.49
CA ILE A 72 -5.51 -13.00 10.54
C ILE A 72 -5.03 -12.24 11.79
N ALA A 73 -4.23 -11.19 11.59
CA ALA A 73 -3.65 -10.39 12.67
C ALA A 73 -4.63 -9.42 13.34
N GLY A 74 -5.73 -9.03 12.68
CA GLY A 74 -6.59 -7.92 13.11
C GLY A 74 -8.00 -8.31 13.53
N ALA A 75 -8.63 -9.29 12.87
CA ALA A 75 -10.05 -9.59 13.08
C ALA A 75 -10.33 -10.05 14.51
N GLY A 76 -11.30 -9.46 15.20
CA GLY A 76 -11.67 -9.83 16.57
C GLY A 76 -10.59 -9.50 17.62
N THR A 77 -9.60 -8.66 17.31
CA THR A 77 -8.57 -8.25 18.28
C THR A 77 -8.91 -6.96 19.04
N ASN A 78 -9.97 -6.25 18.62
CA ASN A 78 -10.35 -4.92 19.10
C ASN A 78 -9.25 -3.85 18.99
N ARG A 79 -8.20 -4.10 18.20
CA ARG A 79 -7.14 -3.13 17.89
C ARG A 79 -7.61 -2.20 16.78
N ALA A 80 -7.18 -0.94 16.85
CA ALA A 80 -7.42 0.06 15.80
C ALA A 80 -6.51 -0.19 14.57
N VAL A 81 -6.86 -1.21 13.79
CA VAL A 81 -6.13 -1.62 12.58
C VAL A 81 -7.10 -1.88 11.43
N THR A 82 -6.61 -1.77 10.20
CA THR A 82 -7.40 -2.15 9.02
C THR A 82 -7.26 -3.64 8.73
N LEU A 83 -8.35 -4.25 8.25
CA LEU A 83 -8.35 -5.62 7.73
C LEU A 83 -8.01 -5.69 6.24
N PHE A 84 -7.98 -4.55 5.55
CA PHE A 84 -7.56 -4.46 4.15
C PHE A 84 -6.03 -4.36 4.06
N ASN A 85 -5.44 -5.11 3.12
CA ASN A 85 -3.99 -5.06 2.90
C ASN A 85 -3.57 -3.86 2.05
N CYS A 86 -4.32 -3.59 0.98
CA CYS A 86 -3.89 -2.76 -0.14
C CYS A 86 -4.91 -1.67 -0.42
N PHE A 87 -4.42 -0.45 -0.61
CA PHE A 87 -5.21 0.72 -0.91
C PHE A 87 -4.65 1.37 -2.18
N VAL A 88 -5.52 1.56 -3.17
CA VAL A 88 -5.26 2.47 -4.28
C VAL A 88 -5.88 3.79 -3.89
N MET A 89 -5.04 4.78 -3.67
CA MET A 89 -5.47 6.07 -3.19
C MET A 89 -5.99 6.92 -4.35
N GLY A 90 -6.83 7.90 -4.02
CA GLY A 90 -7.43 8.79 -5.02
C GLY A 90 -6.39 9.65 -5.75
N THR A 91 -6.87 10.36 -6.77
CA THR A 91 -6.10 11.35 -7.52
C THR A 91 -5.46 12.37 -6.59
N ILE A 92 -4.17 12.64 -6.76
CA ILE A 92 -3.49 13.72 -6.06
C ILE A 92 -3.85 15.04 -6.73
N PRO A 93 -4.60 15.95 -6.07
CA PRO A 93 -4.90 17.24 -6.67
C PRO A 93 -3.61 18.06 -6.75
N ASP A 94 -3.32 18.63 -7.93
CA ASP A 94 -2.10 19.40 -8.22
C ASP A 94 -2.11 20.79 -7.56
N SER A 95 -2.10 20.78 -6.23
CA SER A 95 -2.10 21.94 -5.36
C SER A 95 -1.45 21.56 -4.03
N MET A 96 -0.87 22.54 -3.33
CA MET A 96 -0.22 22.26 -2.05
C MET A 96 -1.17 21.63 -1.02
N GLY A 97 -2.41 22.14 -0.93
CA GLY A 97 -3.43 21.59 -0.04
C GLY A 97 -3.82 20.16 -0.42
N GLY A 98 -4.03 19.88 -1.71
CA GLY A 98 -4.35 18.54 -2.20
C GLY A 98 -3.24 17.53 -1.94
N ILE A 99 -1.99 17.89 -2.24
CA ILE A 99 -0.82 17.05 -2.01
C ILE A 99 -0.71 16.69 -0.53
N PHE A 100 -0.76 17.68 0.37
CA PHE A 100 -0.58 17.41 1.80
C PHE A 100 -1.80 16.72 2.45
N GLU A 101 -3.01 16.90 1.92
CA GLU A 101 -4.17 16.11 2.37
C GLU A 101 -3.99 14.63 1.98
N MET A 102 -3.58 14.35 0.74
CA MET A 102 -3.31 12.97 0.33
C MET A 102 -2.14 12.35 1.12
N LEU A 103 -1.11 13.13 1.47
CA LEU A 103 -0.02 12.67 2.35
C LEU A 103 -0.53 12.30 3.75
N LYS A 104 -1.46 13.10 4.30
CA LYS A 104 -2.10 12.81 5.59
C LYS A 104 -2.94 11.54 5.52
N GLU A 105 -3.73 11.35 4.47
CA GLU A 105 -4.50 10.11 4.27
C GLU A 105 -3.59 8.88 4.17
N ALA A 106 -2.48 9.00 3.43
CA ALA A 106 -1.46 7.97 3.34
C ALA A 106 -0.90 7.59 4.72
N ALA A 107 -0.57 8.60 5.54
CA ALA A 107 -0.05 8.41 6.88
C ALA A 107 -1.03 7.67 7.80
N LEU A 108 -2.30 8.08 7.82
CA LEU A 108 -3.35 7.46 8.65
C LEU A 108 -3.63 6.02 8.22
N THR A 109 -3.69 5.77 6.91
CA THR A 109 -3.89 4.42 6.36
C THR A 109 -2.74 3.49 6.74
N MET A 110 -1.50 3.98 6.64
CA MET A 110 -0.30 3.22 6.98
C MET A 110 -0.20 2.92 8.47
N GLN A 111 -0.56 3.90 9.33
CA GLN A 111 -0.65 3.74 10.77
C GLN A 111 -1.53 2.54 11.14
N GLN A 112 -2.65 2.36 10.43
CA GLN A 112 -3.58 1.25 10.65
C GLN A 112 -3.13 -0.08 10.03
N GLY A 113 -2.11 -0.09 9.18
CA GLY A 113 -1.63 -1.32 8.54
C GLY A 113 -1.69 -1.36 7.02
N GLY A 114 -2.30 -0.37 6.36
CA GLY A 114 -2.48 -0.41 4.91
C GLY A 114 -1.18 -0.20 4.13
N GLY A 115 -0.96 -0.99 3.09
CA GLY A 115 -0.05 -0.64 1.99
C GLY A 115 -0.77 0.27 1.01
N ILE A 116 -0.08 1.28 0.51
CA ILE A 116 -0.70 2.37 -0.28
C ILE A 116 -0.10 2.47 -1.68
N GLY A 117 -0.92 2.78 -2.68
CA GLY A 117 -0.50 3.05 -4.04
C GLY A 117 -1.03 4.39 -4.52
N TYR A 118 -0.18 5.16 -5.19
CA TYR A 118 -0.53 6.46 -5.78
C TYR A 118 -0.07 6.55 -7.23
N ASP A 119 -0.88 7.22 -8.03
CA ASP A 119 -0.47 7.75 -9.32
C ASP A 119 0.02 9.19 -9.15
N PHE A 120 1.30 9.43 -9.47
CA PHE A 120 1.93 10.75 -9.37
C PHE A 120 1.85 11.55 -10.69
N SER A 121 1.23 10.98 -11.73
CA SER A 121 1.13 11.61 -13.06
C SER A 121 0.29 12.88 -13.08
N THR A 122 -0.48 13.16 -12.02
CA THR A 122 -1.34 14.35 -11.94
C THR A 122 -0.62 15.56 -11.39
N ILE A 123 0.59 15.41 -10.83
CA ILE A 123 1.37 16.52 -10.31
C ILE A 123 2.17 17.14 -11.46
N ARG A 124 2.13 18.47 -11.58
CA ARG A 124 2.84 19.16 -12.66
C ARG A 124 4.34 18.86 -12.65
N PRO A 125 4.96 18.83 -13.84
CA PRO A 125 6.36 18.46 -13.95
C PRO A 125 7.27 19.53 -13.35
N LYS A 126 8.51 19.13 -13.06
CA LYS A 126 9.56 20.04 -12.61
C LYS A 126 9.77 21.17 -13.63
N GLY A 127 9.89 22.40 -13.15
CA GLY A 127 10.04 23.57 -14.03
C GLY A 127 8.72 24.13 -14.58
N ALA A 128 7.57 23.51 -14.30
CA ALA A 128 6.28 24.09 -14.67
C ALA A 128 5.94 25.32 -13.80
N ASP A 129 5.25 26.29 -14.38
CA ASP A 129 4.88 27.53 -13.69
C ASP A 129 3.96 27.28 -12.49
N VAL A 130 4.28 27.89 -11.34
CA VAL A 130 3.39 27.95 -10.18
C VAL A 130 2.64 29.28 -10.16
N LYS A 131 1.37 29.23 -10.57
CA LYS A 131 0.49 30.41 -10.59
C LYS A 131 0.45 31.09 -9.22
N GLY A 132 0.76 32.39 -9.19
CA GLY A 132 0.64 33.23 -8.00
C GLY A 132 1.87 33.29 -7.09
N VAL A 133 2.93 32.51 -7.36
CA VAL A 133 4.15 32.50 -6.52
C VAL A 133 5.42 32.89 -7.30
N ALA A 134 5.32 33.07 -8.64
CA ALA A 134 6.45 33.41 -9.52
C ALA A 134 7.67 32.49 -9.30
N ALA A 135 7.39 31.20 -9.12
CA ALA A 135 8.36 30.16 -8.86
C ALA A 135 8.08 28.93 -9.74
N ASP A 136 9.13 28.15 -9.97
CA ASP A 136 9.05 26.90 -10.72
C ASP A 136 8.63 25.75 -9.79
N ALA A 137 7.86 24.81 -10.34
CA ALA A 137 7.48 23.59 -9.64
C ALA A 137 8.69 22.68 -9.41
N SER A 138 8.73 22.02 -8.26
CA SER A 138 9.78 21.04 -7.93
C SER A 138 9.56 19.66 -8.58
N GLY A 139 8.37 19.42 -9.13
CA GLY A 139 7.97 18.15 -9.76
C GLY A 139 7.49 17.08 -8.76
N PRO A 140 6.86 16.00 -9.26
CA PRO A 140 6.31 14.90 -8.46
C PRO A 140 7.36 14.23 -7.59
N LEU A 141 8.57 13.99 -8.11
CA LEU A 141 9.59 13.24 -7.38
C LEU A 141 10.02 13.93 -6.08
N SER A 142 10.05 15.26 -6.05
CA SER A 142 10.35 16.01 -4.82
C SER A 142 9.28 15.77 -3.75
N PHE A 143 8.01 15.65 -4.14
CA PHE A 143 6.93 15.27 -3.22
C PHE A 143 6.99 13.78 -2.86
N MET A 144 7.39 12.90 -3.79
CA MET A 144 7.61 11.49 -3.48
C MET A 144 8.68 11.30 -2.38
N ASP A 145 9.71 12.14 -2.35
CA ASP A 145 10.72 12.14 -1.27
C ASP A 145 10.08 12.46 0.11
N VAL A 146 9.03 13.29 0.15
CA VAL A 146 8.24 13.56 1.38
C VAL A 146 7.44 12.32 1.81
N TRP A 147 6.77 11.64 0.88
CA TRP A 147 6.08 10.37 1.17
C TRP A 147 7.04 9.30 1.68
N ASP A 148 8.21 9.18 1.05
CA ASP A 148 9.24 8.20 1.40
C ASP A 148 9.77 8.44 2.82
N ALA A 149 9.98 9.72 3.20
CA ALA A 149 10.33 10.10 4.57
C ALA A 149 9.20 9.82 5.58
N MET A 150 7.95 10.12 5.22
CA MET A 150 6.78 9.80 6.05
C MET A 150 6.67 8.30 6.31
N CYS A 151 6.82 7.47 5.28
CA CYS A 151 6.75 6.02 5.38
C CYS A 151 7.88 5.41 6.23
N ARG A 152 9.07 6.01 6.20
CA ARG A 152 10.16 5.63 7.13
C ARG A 152 9.82 5.91 8.59
N THR A 153 9.02 6.94 8.84
CA THR A 153 8.70 7.41 10.20
C THR A 153 7.56 6.59 10.80
N ILE A 154 6.56 6.24 9.99
CA ILE A 154 5.38 5.50 10.45
C ILE A 154 5.68 4.01 10.41
N MET A 155 5.82 3.41 11.60
CA MET A 155 5.76 1.94 11.70
C MET A 155 4.32 1.49 11.46
N SER A 156 4.13 0.65 10.44
CA SER A 156 2.82 0.09 10.14
C SER A 156 2.39 -0.85 11.27
N ALA A 157 1.16 -0.70 11.78
CA ALA A 157 0.63 -1.42 12.95
C ALA A 157 1.29 -2.79 13.20
N GLY A 158 1.99 -2.91 14.33
CA GLY A 158 2.76 -4.08 14.75
C GLY A 158 4.22 -4.03 14.28
N SER A 159 4.74 -5.19 13.82
CA SER A 159 6.14 -5.39 13.42
C SER A 159 6.39 -5.18 11.91
N ARG A 160 5.44 -4.59 11.18
CA ARG A 160 5.52 -4.47 9.72
C ARG A 160 6.05 -3.10 9.31
N ARG A 161 6.93 -3.08 8.31
CA ARG A 161 7.34 -1.83 7.66
C ARG A 161 6.21 -1.35 6.75
N GLY A 162 6.06 -0.02 6.64
CA GLY A 162 5.26 0.57 5.59
C GLY A 162 5.78 0.16 4.22
N ALA A 163 4.88 0.03 3.27
CA ALA A 163 5.21 -0.24 1.86
C ALA A 163 4.29 0.60 0.99
N MET A 164 4.86 1.20 -0.05
CA MET A 164 4.14 2.05 -0.97
C MET A 164 4.38 1.65 -2.42
N MET A 165 3.47 2.03 -3.30
CA MET A 165 3.60 1.94 -4.74
C MET A 165 3.43 3.34 -5.34
N ALA A 166 4.31 3.70 -6.26
CA ALA A 166 4.19 4.88 -7.08
C ALA A 166 4.07 4.46 -8.54
N THR A 167 3.12 5.06 -9.24
CA THR A 167 3.01 4.94 -10.69
C THR A 167 3.20 6.30 -11.37
N MET A 168 3.68 6.25 -12.60
CA MET A 168 3.77 7.42 -13.48
C MET A 168 3.48 7.01 -14.92
N ARG A 169 2.69 7.80 -15.66
CA ARG A 169 2.42 7.59 -17.07
C ARG A 169 3.69 7.72 -17.91
N CYS A 170 3.78 6.91 -18.95
CA CYS A 170 4.94 6.89 -19.86
C CYS A 170 5.13 8.19 -20.65
N ASP A 171 4.13 9.06 -20.71
CA ASP A 171 4.19 10.39 -21.34
C ASP A 171 4.34 11.53 -20.33
N HIS A 172 4.50 11.26 -19.03
CA HIS A 172 4.74 12.32 -18.06
C HIS A 172 6.12 12.97 -18.30
N PRO A 173 6.27 14.31 -18.30
CA PRO A 173 7.56 14.96 -18.59
C PRO A 173 8.72 14.56 -17.67
N ASP A 174 8.43 14.20 -16.42
CA ASP A 174 9.44 13.72 -15.47
C ASP A 174 9.67 12.19 -15.52
N ILE A 175 9.23 11.49 -16.58
CA ILE A 175 9.36 10.03 -16.69
C ILE A 175 10.81 9.57 -16.65
N PHE A 176 11.74 10.31 -17.25
CA PHE A 176 13.17 9.97 -17.24
C PHE A 176 13.77 10.04 -15.84
N ASP A 177 13.42 11.07 -15.07
CA ASP A 177 13.82 11.17 -13.67
C ASP A 177 13.17 10.05 -12.84
N PHE A 178 11.91 9.70 -13.11
CA PHE A 178 11.19 8.62 -12.43
C PHE A 178 11.84 7.24 -12.64
N ILE A 179 12.16 6.86 -13.88
CA ILE A 179 12.75 5.53 -14.17
C ILE A 179 14.18 5.40 -13.66
N THR A 180 14.91 6.52 -13.52
CA THR A 180 16.29 6.54 -13.02
C THR A 180 16.39 6.79 -11.52
N ALA A 181 15.27 7.12 -10.83
CA ALA A 181 15.29 7.56 -9.44
C ALA A 181 15.94 6.56 -8.48
N LYS A 182 15.80 5.25 -8.74
CA LYS A 182 16.37 4.16 -7.91
C LYS A 182 17.74 3.67 -8.37
N SER A 183 18.36 4.34 -9.35
CA SER A 183 19.79 4.17 -9.63
C SER A 183 20.62 4.57 -8.40
N ASP A 184 20.11 5.48 -7.56
CA ASP A 184 20.53 5.62 -6.17
C ASP A 184 19.74 4.65 -5.27
N PRO A 185 20.40 3.64 -4.66
CA PRO A 185 19.72 2.64 -3.82
C PRO A 185 19.16 3.19 -2.51
N ALA A 186 19.51 4.42 -2.11
CA ALA A 186 18.98 5.06 -0.92
C ALA A 186 17.68 5.83 -1.18
N ARG A 187 17.45 6.28 -2.42
CA ARG A 187 16.32 7.13 -2.79
C ARG A 187 15.05 6.32 -3.05
N LEU A 188 13.91 6.82 -2.59
CA LEU A 188 12.58 6.19 -2.77
C LEU A 188 12.52 4.71 -2.35
N ARG A 189 13.27 4.35 -1.31
CA ARG A 189 13.41 2.95 -0.86
C ARG A 189 12.08 2.34 -0.41
N MET A 190 11.15 3.16 0.08
CA MET A 190 9.85 2.70 0.57
C MET A 190 8.82 2.50 -0.55
N PHE A 191 9.15 2.87 -1.79
CA PHE A 191 8.30 2.71 -2.97
C PHE A 191 8.70 1.51 -3.84
N ASN A 192 7.73 0.72 -4.26
CA ASN A 192 7.79 0.06 -5.56
C ASN A 192 7.38 1.07 -6.64
N MET A 193 8.09 1.08 -7.77
CA MET A 193 7.86 2.05 -8.85
C MET A 193 7.45 1.31 -10.12
N SER A 194 6.43 1.82 -10.82
CA SER A 194 5.95 1.22 -12.07
C SER A 194 5.52 2.30 -13.05
N VAL A 195 5.75 2.05 -14.34
CA VAL A 195 5.32 2.95 -15.41
C VAL A 195 3.97 2.49 -15.93
N LEU A 196 3.03 3.41 -16.09
CA LEU A 196 1.76 3.15 -16.77
C LEU A 196 2.00 3.28 -18.28
N ILE A 197 2.12 2.12 -18.93
CA ILE A 197 2.36 2.00 -20.36
C ILE A 197 1.03 1.99 -21.12
N THR A 198 0.95 2.74 -22.22
CA THR A 198 -0.23 2.79 -23.09
C THR A 198 0.00 1.96 -24.37
N ASP A 199 -1.10 1.55 -25.02
CA ASP A 199 -1.01 0.88 -26.33
C ASP A 199 -0.33 1.77 -27.37
N ALA A 200 -0.62 3.07 -27.38
CA ALA A 200 0.01 4.03 -28.27
C ALA A 200 1.54 4.08 -28.08
N PHE A 201 2.03 4.00 -26.84
CA PHE A 201 3.48 3.91 -26.57
C PHE A 201 4.07 2.64 -27.16
N MET A 202 3.39 1.50 -26.97
CA MET A 202 3.87 0.22 -27.50
C MET A 202 3.90 0.20 -29.03
N GLU A 203 2.93 0.83 -29.69
CA GLU A 203 2.95 0.99 -31.15
C GLU A 203 4.08 1.92 -31.62
N ALA A 204 4.34 3.03 -30.92
CA ALA A 204 5.48 3.90 -31.21
C ALA A 204 6.81 3.15 -31.09
N VAL A 205 6.99 2.34 -30.04
CA VAL A 205 8.19 1.50 -29.86
C VAL A 205 8.35 0.50 -31.00
N LYS A 206 7.29 -0.20 -31.42
CA LYS A 206 7.35 -1.17 -32.54
C LYS A 206 7.73 -0.50 -33.86
N ALA A 207 7.30 0.74 -34.06
CA ALA A 207 7.55 1.51 -35.27
C ALA A 207 8.86 2.32 -35.24
N ASP A 208 9.64 2.25 -34.16
CA ASP A 208 10.78 3.15 -33.91
C ASP A 208 10.39 4.64 -34.06
N GLY A 209 9.19 4.97 -33.56
CA GLY A 209 8.55 6.28 -33.68
C GLY A 209 8.84 7.21 -32.49
N PRO A 210 8.63 8.52 -32.65
CA PRO A 210 8.76 9.47 -31.55
C PRO A 210 7.68 9.26 -30.48
N TRP A 211 7.99 9.67 -29.25
CA TRP A 211 7.04 9.69 -28.14
C TRP A 211 7.10 11.05 -27.44
N GLU A 212 5.99 11.78 -27.45
CA GLU A 212 5.90 13.10 -26.83
C GLU A 212 5.63 12.97 -25.34
N LEU A 213 6.32 13.78 -24.54
CA LEU A 213 6.02 13.93 -23.13
C LEU A 213 5.07 15.11 -22.94
N VAL A 214 3.91 14.88 -22.33
CA VAL A 214 2.79 15.84 -22.32
C VAL A 214 2.24 16.01 -20.90
N PHE A 215 1.94 17.25 -20.54
CA PHE A 215 1.19 17.59 -19.33
C PHE A 215 0.25 18.76 -19.60
N ASP A 216 -1.05 18.63 -19.26
CA ASP A 216 -2.10 19.62 -19.55
C ASP A 216 -2.05 20.16 -21.00
N ASP A 217 -2.05 19.26 -21.98
CA ASP A 217 -1.97 19.55 -23.42
C ASP A 217 -0.71 20.30 -23.90
N LYS A 218 0.26 20.53 -23.02
CA LYS A 218 1.57 21.09 -23.36
C LYS A 218 2.58 19.97 -23.57
N VAL A 219 3.18 19.95 -24.75
CA VAL A 219 4.35 19.09 -25.03
C VAL A 219 5.58 19.68 -24.34
N TYR A 220 6.30 18.84 -23.61
CA TYR A 220 7.59 19.15 -23.00
C TYR A 220 8.66 18.52 -23.89
N HIS A 221 9.53 19.37 -24.42
CA HIS A 221 10.61 18.92 -25.27
C HIS A 221 11.76 18.38 -24.41
N THR A 222 12.16 17.14 -24.72
CA THR A 222 13.42 16.52 -24.28
C THR A 222 14.62 17.23 -24.87
#